data_AF-A0A3G6RKC2-F1
#
_entry.id   AF-A0A3G6RKC2-F1
#
_cell.length_a   1.000
_cell.length_b   1.000
_cell.length_c   1.000
_cell.angle_alpha   90.00
_cell.angle_beta   90.00
_cell.angle_gamma   90.00
#
_symmetry.space_group_name_H-M   'P 1'
#
loop_
_entity.id
_entity.type
_entity.pdbx_description
1 polymer ?
#
loop_
_entity_poly.entity_id
_entity_poly.type
_entity_poly.pdbx_seq_one_letter_code
_entity_poly.pdbx_strand_id
1 'polypeptide(L)'
;MRKTALSLGLFAAFLANAQSIKTTIDLVNVKDDKVAVTMEFPKMKSGDVKFHFPKTVPGTYSEDDYGRFIEGIKFYDNKGSELKYTKVNDNTYALKNAQNLSKISYLVNDSFDEETDTSKHKAVFSPSGTDIEQGKVYMINTHGFIGYIDNMQDVPYQLVVQKPTDFYGTTALVDQDKSESTDTFTLANYAKVTDSPLMYTKPDYITFNAGGMELVLGVYSPTGKYKAADFKENLEKMVIAQKKFLGDMNTNKKYAIMLYLSGGDGPKIKGFGALEHHESTSVVLPEMMPKDAIDKTITDVVSHEFFHTVNPLKTHSEEIHYFDYADPKMSQHLWMYEGGTEYFANLFQIQEGLINKDEFLQRIGEKIANSKNYDDTMPFTVMSKNVLKAPYKDQYRNVYEKGTLLAMCLDIELRKLSNGEMGYRDMIRKLSQRFGENKPFKDDKLIDELVTVTGYPQVKDFYTKYIAGNQPTPYADYLNMVGVEIQKQDSRPIFWFIKNPNQTGFDDKNNAFAFDESSALSPFAKSIGFKITDQVLALDGKTVDIKNVQDFISYTQTIKDGQNVTVTILRDNAGKKDKMTLTGKAILDKMTTETLKFKANPSPAELKLQSQWLTGKK
;
A
#
# COMPACT_ATOMS: atom_id res chain seq x y z
N MET A 1 1.94 56.34 -13.83
CA MET A 1 3.36 55.99 -13.56
C MET A 1 3.48 55.53 -12.11
N ARG A 2 3.36 54.21 -11.90
CA ARG A 2 3.44 53.57 -10.57
C ARG A 2 4.90 53.23 -10.30
N LYS A 3 5.42 53.68 -9.15
CA LYS A 3 6.73 53.26 -8.63
C LYS A 3 6.57 51.86 -8.03
N THR A 4 7.27 50.91 -8.63
CA THR A 4 7.49 49.55 -8.16
C THR A 4 8.40 49.56 -6.94
N ALA A 5 7.89 49.11 -5.79
CA ALA A 5 8.71 48.71 -4.66
C ALA A 5 9.02 47.22 -4.83
N LEU A 6 10.25 46.93 -5.26
CA LEU A 6 10.82 45.59 -5.29
C LEU A 6 11.17 45.21 -3.84
N SER A 7 10.33 44.42 -3.17
CA SER A 7 10.72 43.76 -1.93
C SER A 7 11.60 42.56 -2.29
N LEU A 8 12.90 42.80 -2.43
CA LEU A 8 13.91 41.75 -2.32
C LEU A 8 13.81 41.15 -0.91
N GLY A 9 13.17 39.99 -0.78
CA GLY A 9 13.33 39.15 0.39
C GLY A 9 14.76 38.63 0.41
N LEU A 10 15.63 39.30 1.17
CA LEU A 10 16.89 38.73 1.61
C LEU A 10 16.57 37.49 2.45
N PHE A 11 16.66 36.31 1.87
CA PHE A 11 17.00 35.10 2.62
C PHE A 11 18.50 35.20 2.94
N ALA A 12 18.83 36.04 3.91
CA ALA A 12 20.13 35.96 4.56
C ALA A 12 20.15 34.64 5.31
N ALA A 13 21.06 33.75 4.90
CA ALA A 13 21.36 32.49 5.55
C ALA A 13 21.74 32.74 7.02
N PHE A 14 20.78 32.58 7.92
CA PHE A 14 21.10 32.22 9.30
C PHE A 14 21.51 30.75 9.29
N LEU A 15 22.78 30.48 8.98
CA LEU A 15 23.47 29.30 9.48
C LEU A 15 23.66 29.49 10.98
N ALA A 16 22.56 29.37 11.74
CA ALA A 16 22.67 28.98 13.12
C ALA A 16 23.25 27.55 13.11
N ASN A 17 24.33 27.32 13.86
CA ASN A 17 24.81 26.00 14.25
C ASN A 17 23.69 25.28 15.04
N ALA A 18 22.61 24.90 14.37
CA ALA A 18 21.61 24.00 14.92
C ALA A 18 22.31 22.65 15.10
N GLN A 19 22.23 22.11 16.30
CA GLN A 19 22.68 20.75 16.59
C GLN A 19 21.94 19.80 15.63
N SER A 20 22.68 19.02 14.84
CA SER A 20 22.13 18.00 13.94
C SER A 20 22.75 16.64 14.23
N ILE A 21 22.00 15.58 13.90
CA ILE A 21 22.50 14.20 13.93
C ILE A 21 23.11 13.91 12.55
N LYS A 22 24.42 13.71 12.48
CA LYS A 22 25.08 13.37 11.23
C LYS A 22 25.05 11.86 11.04
N THR A 23 24.45 11.39 9.96
CA THR A 23 24.32 9.96 9.65
C THR A 23 25.02 9.67 8.34
N THR A 24 25.94 8.71 8.33
CA THR A 24 26.66 8.26 7.13
C THR A 24 26.26 6.84 6.78
N ILE A 25 25.90 6.60 5.52
CA ILE A 25 25.66 5.28 4.91
C ILE A 25 26.79 5.01 3.90
N ASP A 26 27.47 3.88 4.02
CA ASP A 26 28.62 3.52 3.16
C ASP A 26 28.27 2.40 2.17
N LEU A 27 27.95 2.80 0.93
CA LEU A 27 27.63 1.88 -0.18
C LEU A 27 28.88 1.47 -0.98
N VAL A 28 30.07 1.92 -0.59
CA VAL A 28 31.34 1.62 -1.25
C VAL A 28 31.99 0.40 -0.62
N ASN A 29 32.01 0.34 0.72
CA ASN A 29 32.67 -0.72 1.48
C ASN A 29 31.69 -1.79 2.00
N VAL A 30 30.78 -2.25 1.14
CA VAL A 30 29.83 -3.34 1.44
C VAL A 30 30.60 -4.62 1.76
N LYS A 31 30.17 -5.34 2.81
CA LYS A 31 30.79 -6.60 3.25
C LYS A 31 29.71 -7.61 3.60
N ASP A 32 29.78 -8.80 3.00
CA ASP A 32 28.83 -9.89 3.24
C ASP A 32 27.37 -9.41 3.15
N ASP A 33 27.08 -8.65 2.09
CA ASP A 33 25.81 -7.96 1.81
C ASP A 33 25.33 -6.92 2.81
N LYS A 34 26.25 -6.44 3.67
CA LYS A 34 25.91 -5.48 4.70
C LYS A 34 26.55 -4.13 4.45
N VAL A 35 25.75 -3.10 4.72
CA VAL A 35 26.14 -1.70 4.59
C VAL A 35 26.47 -1.14 5.98
N ALA A 36 27.59 -0.43 6.08
CA ALA A 36 27.97 0.22 7.32
C ALA A 36 27.20 1.54 7.50
N VAL A 37 26.66 1.74 8.71
CA VAL A 37 26.02 2.98 9.13
C VAL A 37 26.71 3.55 10.35
N THR A 38 26.94 4.86 10.32
CA THR A 38 27.50 5.62 11.44
C THR A 38 26.61 6.81 11.74
N MET A 39 26.29 7.03 13.01
CA MET A 39 25.53 8.18 13.48
C MET A 39 26.34 8.95 14.51
N GLU A 40 26.51 10.25 14.31
CA GLU A 40 27.19 11.17 15.23
C GLU A 40 26.16 12.12 15.84
N PHE A 41 26.18 12.23 17.16
CA PHE A 41 25.18 12.95 17.93
C PHE A 41 25.72 14.25 18.49
N PRO A 42 24.89 15.31 18.54
CA PRO A 42 25.25 16.51 19.27
C PRO A 42 25.35 16.20 20.76
N LYS A 43 26.00 17.09 21.52
CA LYS A 43 26.12 16.92 22.97
C LYS A 43 24.74 16.80 23.63
N MET A 44 24.52 15.66 24.26
CA MET A 44 23.26 15.29 24.92
C MET A 44 23.12 15.98 26.27
N LYS A 45 21.90 16.45 26.59
CA LYS A 45 21.55 16.96 27.93
C LYS A 45 20.97 15.87 28.84
N SER A 46 20.57 14.74 28.27
CA SER A 46 19.78 13.68 28.90
C SER A 46 20.61 12.62 29.62
N GLY A 47 20.01 11.98 30.64
CA GLY A 47 20.56 10.85 31.39
C GLY A 47 20.41 9.52 30.64
N ASP A 48 19.69 8.55 31.21
CA ASP A 48 19.40 7.29 30.53
C ASP A 48 18.55 7.54 29.28
N VAL A 49 18.86 6.87 28.16
CA VAL A 49 18.14 7.01 26.89
C VAL A 49 17.86 5.64 26.27
N LYS A 50 16.89 5.59 25.36
CA LYS A 50 16.70 4.46 24.46
C LYS A 50 16.98 4.87 23.02
N PHE A 51 17.63 3.97 22.31
CA PHE A 51 17.83 4.03 20.88
C PHE A 51 16.94 2.97 20.22
N HIS A 52 16.24 3.38 19.16
CA HIS A 52 15.19 2.62 18.53
C HIS A 52 15.41 2.49 17.02
N PHE A 53 15.07 1.33 16.49
CA PHE A 53 14.66 1.18 15.09
C PHE A 53 13.13 1.04 15.04
N PRO A 54 12.48 1.38 13.92
CA PRO A 54 11.04 1.27 13.80
C PRO A 54 10.57 -0.19 13.92
N LYS A 55 9.47 -0.38 14.65
CA LYS A 55 8.70 -1.63 14.65
C LYS A 55 7.79 -1.71 13.41
N THR A 56 7.25 -0.56 13.02
CA THR A 56 6.36 -0.35 11.89
C THR A 56 6.62 1.05 11.33
N VAL A 57 6.18 1.29 10.10
CA VAL A 57 6.17 2.62 9.48
C VAL A 57 4.78 2.93 8.93
N PRO A 58 4.39 4.21 8.84
CA PRO A 58 3.17 4.62 8.16
C PRO A 58 3.03 3.96 6.77
N GLY A 59 1.79 3.62 6.37
CA GLY A 59 1.46 3.00 5.07
C GLY A 59 1.47 1.47 5.03
N THR A 60 2.29 0.80 5.83
CA THR A 60 2.44 -0.67 5.77
C THR A 60 1.44 -1.44 6.64
N TYR A 61 1.04 -0.85 7.78
CA TYR A 61 0.21 -1.45 8.83
C TYR A 61 0.61 -2.91 9.17
N SER A 62 1.91 -3.16 9.20
CA SER A 62 2.54 -4.42 9.63
C SER A 62 3.55 -4.21 10.74
N GLU A 63 3.76 -5.23 11.56
CA GLU A 63 4.91 -5.31 12.46
C GLU A 63 6.03 -6.01 11.71
N ASP A 64 7.10 -5.27 11.40
CA ASP A 64 8.21 -5.70 10.55
C ASP A 64 9.53 -5.81 11.32
N ASP A 65 9.64 -5.10 12.45
CA ASP A 65 10.78 -5.15 13.37
C ASP A 65 12.13 -4.89 12.69
N TYR A 66 12.30 -3.69 12.11
CA TYR A 66 13.48 -3.34 11.30
C TYR A 66 14.81 -3.45 12.06
N GLY A 67 14.79 -3.38 13.40
CA GLY A 67 15.98 -3.58 14.22
C GLY A 67 16.59 -4.98 14.14
N ARG A 68 15.83 -5.97 13.63
CA ARG A 68 16.31 -7.35 13.44
C ARG A 68 17.39 -7.48 12.36
N PHE A 69 17.46 -6.52 11.43
CA PHE A 69 18.47 -6.47 10.36
C PHE A 69 19.78 -5.78 10.78
N ILE A 70 19.86 -5.37 12.05
CA ILE A 70 20.98 -4.58 12.56
C ILE A 70 21.97 -5.47 13.28
N GLU A 71 23.22 -5.43 12.82
CA GLU A 71 24.30 -6.27 13.33
C GLU A 71 25.44 -5.44 13.94
N GLY A 72 26.02 -5.98 15.02
CA GLY A 72 27.27 -5.45 15.58
C GLY A 72 27.17 -4.03 16.13
N ILE A 73 25.99 -3.60 16.60
CA ILE A 73 25.79 -2.23 17.10
C ILE A 73 26.70 -1.91 18.29
N LYS A 74 27.35 -0.75 18.19
CA LYS A 74 28.24 -0.19 19.20
C LYS A 74 27.92 1.27 19.43
N PHE A 75 28.05 1.67 20.68
CA PHE A 75 27.83 3.04 21.16
C PHE A 75 29.13 3.56 21.72
N TYR A 76 29.51 4.79 21.39
CA TYR A 76 30.81 5.36 21.76
C TYR A 76 30.64 6.69 22.48
N ASP A 77 31.52 6.92 23.45
CA ASP A 77 31.69 8.23 24.05
C ASP A 77 32.55 9.17 23.20
N ASN A 78 32.63 10.43 23.63
CA ASN A 78 33.45 11.46 22.99
C ASN A 78 34.97 11.20 23.00
N LYS A 79 35.44 10.15 23.67
CA LYS A 79 36.84 9.68 23.66
C LYS A 79 37.02 8.44 22.78
N GLY A 80 35.95 7.96 22.14
CA GLY A 80 35.95 6.74 21.33
C GLY A 80 35.87 5.43 22.13
N SER A 81 35.57 5.51 23.44
CA SER A 81 35.39 4.31 24.27
C SER A 81 33.97 3.77 24.15
N GLU A 82 33.82 2.44 24.10
CA GLU A 82 32.52 1.80 23.97
C GLU A 82 31.68 1.93 25.26
N LEU A 83 30.44 2.37 25.10
CA LEU A 83 29.44 2.49 26.15
C LEU A 83 28.67 1.18 26.31
N LYS A 84 28.40 0.80 27.56
CA LYS A 84 27.55 -0.36 27.85
C LYS A 84 26.09 -0.05 27.56
N TYR A 85 25.39 -1.02 26.99
CA TYR A 85 23.95 -0.97 26.71
C TYR A 85 23.26 -2.27 27.08
N THR A 86 21.93 -2.26 27.09
CA THR A 86 21.09 -3.45 27.20
C THR A 86 20.18 -3.54 25.98
N LYS A 87 20.26 -4.64 25.21
CA LYS A 87 19.27 -4.92 24.15
C LYS A 87 17.96 -5.33 24.83
N VAL A 88 16.90 -4.54 24.63
CA VAL A 88 15.58 -4.73 25.26
C VAL A 88 14.71 -5.66 24.43
N ASN A 89 14.71 -5.46 23.11
CA ASN A 89 14.07 -6.29 22.10
C ASN A 89 14.80 -6.06 20.75
N ASP A 90 14.29 -6.57 19.64
CA ASP A 90 14.95 -6.43 18.34
C ASP A 90 15.11 -4.98 17.89
N ASN A 91 14.19 -4.10 18.30
CA ASN A 91 14.16 -2.71 17.88
C ASN A 91 14.79 -1.75 18.88
N THR A 92 15.07 -2.16 20.12
CA THR A 92 15.34 -1.22 21.23
C THR A 92 16.60 -1.54 22.02
N TYR A 93 17.43 -0.52 22.23
CA TYR A 93 18.64 -0.55 23.03
C TYR A 93 18.58 0.52 24.12
N ALA A 94 18.76 0.13 25.39
CA ALA A 94 18.77 1.05 26.52
C ALA A 94 20.20 1.37 26.96
N LEU A 95 20.49 2.66 27.13
CA LEU A 95 21.77 3.18 27.60
C LEU A 95 21.60 3.95 28.89
N LYS A 96 22.54 3.75 29.82
CA LYS A 96 22.62 4.55 31.05
C LYS A 96 23.63 5.69 30.91
N ASN A 97 23.35 6.83 31.51
CA ASN A 97 24.24 8.01 31.51
C ASN A 97 24.73 8.42 30.11
N ALA A 98 23.83 8.53 29.14
CA ALA A 98 24.16 8.77 27.74
C ALA A 98 24.60 10.22 27.43
N GLN A 99 24.85 11.05 28.43
CA GLN A 99 25.41 12.41 28.29
C GLN A 99 26.73 12.43 27.50
N ASN A 100 27.48 11.32 27.56
CA ASN A 100 28.75 11.18 26.86
C ASN A 100 28.61 10.53 25.47
N LEU A 101 27.44 10.00 25.10
CA LEU A 101 27.21 9.38 23.79
C LEU A 101 27.50 10.41 22.70
N SER A 102 28.42 10.07 21.80
CA SER A 102 28.76 10.90 20.65
C SER A 102 28.63 10.18 19.33
N LYS A 103 28.74 8.85 19.30
CA LYS A 103 28.70 8.07 18.06
C LYS A 103 28.03 6.71 18.25
N ILE A 104 27.30 6.25 17.25
CA ILE A 104 26.81 4.89 17.12
C ILE A 104 27.32 4.33 15.77
N SER A 105 27.69 3.05 15.72
CA SER A 105 27.98 2.37 14.46
C SER A 105 27.41 0.95 14.44
N TYR A 106 26.96 0.50 13.27
CA TYR A 106 26.43 -0.84 13.05
C TYR A 106 26.52 -1.21 11.57
N LEU A 107 26.25 -2.48 11.27
CA LEU A 107 26.00 -2.99 9.93
C LEU A 107 24.50 -3.20 9.74
N VAL A 108 24.00 -2.95 8.54
CA VAL A 108 22.61 -3.16 8.13
C VAL A 108 22.59 -4.25 7.07
N ASN A 109 21.79 -5.30 7.31
CA ASN A 109 21.44 -6.31 6.32
C ASN A 109 20.15 -5.92 5.57
N ASP A 110 19.89 -6.50 4.41
CA ASP A 110 18.67 -6.22 3.67
C ASP A 110 17.51 -7.17 4.03
N SER A 111 16.29 -6.76 3.67
CA SER A 111 15.07 -7.50 3.98
C SER A 111 14.59 -8.42 2.85
N PHE A 112 15.09 -8.22 1.63
CA PHE A 112 14.65 -8.96 0.44
C PHE A 112 15.14 -10.41 0.49
N ASP A 113 16.31 -10.63 1.10
CA ASP A 113 16.89 -11.95 1.33
C ASP A 113 16.03 -12.86 2.24
N GLU A 114 15.31 -12.28 3.20
CA GLU A 114 14.49 -13.05 4.15
C GLU A 114 13.10 -13.43 3.61
N GLU A 115 12.68 -12.93 2.43
CA GLU A 115 11.32 -13.18 1.92
C GLU A 115 11.03 -14.66 1.62
N THR A 116 12.09 -15.45 1.46
CA THR A 116 11.98 -16.90 1.22
C THR A 116 11.99 -17.73 2.50
N ASP A 117 12.48 -17.18 3.62
CA ASP A 117 12.54 -17.85 4.93
C ASP A 117 11.58 -17.20 5.93
N THR A 118 10.34 -17.70 5.93
CA THR A 118 9.29 -17.25 6.86
C THR A 118 9.28 -18.02 8.19
N SER A 119 10.30 -18.85 8.46
CA SER A 119 10.31 -19.73 9.63
C SER A 119 10.47 -18.98 10.96
N LYS A 120 11.06 -17.78 10.92
CA LYS A 120 11.36 -16.96 12.10
C LYS A 120 10.48 -15.72 12.19
N HIS A 121 10.31 -15.01 11.08
CA HIS A 121 9.55 -13.77 11.02
C HIS A 121 8.67 -13.71 9.77
N LYS A 122 7.66 -12.85 9.80
CA LYS A 122 6.97 -12.46 8.58
C LYS A 122 7.95 -11.68 7.69
N ALA A 123 7.89 -11.94 6.39
CA ALA A 123 8.59 -11.17 5.38
C ALA A 123 8.13 -9.70 5.43
N VAL A 124 9.09 -8.78 5.32
CA VAL A 124 8.81 -7.35 5.17
C VAL A 124 8.19 -7.13 3.80
N PHE A 125 7.20 -6.25 3.71
CA PHE A 125 6.62 -5.89 2.42
C PHE A 125 7.64 -5.12 1.58
N SER A 126 8.03 -5.65 0.42
CA SER A 126 9.22 -5.21 -0.33
C SER A 126 9.26 -3.71 -0.66
N PRO A 127 8.15 -3.03 -1.01
CA PRO A 127 8.16 -1.57 -1.16
C PRO A 127 8.59 -0.79 0.09
N SER A 128 8.39 -1.36 1.28
CA SER A 128 8.87 -0.84 2.57
C SER A 128 10.16 -1.48 3.07
N GLY A 129 10.68 -2.46 2.32
CA GLY A 129 11.87 -3.23 2.63
C GLY A 129 13.14 -2.59 2.06
N THR A 130 14.27 -3.14 2.43
CA THR A 130 15.59 -2.75 1.95
C THR A 130 16.15 -3.83 1.03
N ASP A 131 16.97 -3.42 0.07
CA ASP A 131 17.73 -4.29 -0.83
C ASP A 131 19.18 -3.81 -0.91
N ILE A 132 20.12 -4.74 -0.84
CA ILE A 132 21.55 -4.47 -0.99
C ILE A 132 22.06 -5.48 -2.00
N GLU A 133 22.40 -5.02 -3.20
CA GLU A 133 22.93 -5.87 -4.26
C GLU A 133 24.17 -5.19 -4.81
N GLN A 134 25.32 -5.51 -4.21
CA GLN A 134 26.57 -4.79 -4.46
C GLN A 134 26.89 -4.64 -5.95
N GLY A 135 27.06 -3.39 -6.39
CA GLY A 135 27.38 -3.07 -7.79
C GLY A 135 26.19 -3.17 -8.76
N LYS A 136 24.98 -3.47 -8.27
CA LYS A 136 23.73 -3.48 -9.06
C LYS A 136 22.72 -2.43 -8.57
N VAL A 137 22.23 -2.55 -7.33
CA VAL A 137 21.18 -1.71 -6.76
C VAL A 137 21.30 -1.64 -5.23
N TYR A 138 20.95 -0.48 -4.66
CA TYR A 138 20.68 -0.34 -3.24
C TYR A 138 19.32 0.33 -3.08
N MET A 139 18.34 -0.40 -2.52
CA MET A 139 17.04 0.14 -2.14
C MET A 139 17.09 0.52 -0.66
N ILE A 140 17.24 1.81 -0.40
CA ILE A 140 17.42 2.38 0.93
C ILE A 140 16.11 3.00 1.37
N ASN A 141 15.22 2.17 1.87
CA ASN A 141 14.18 2.62 2.77
C ASN A 141 14.84 3.02 4.10
N THR A 142 14.99 4.31 4.32
CA THR A 142 15.82 4.92 5.38
C THR A 142 15.44 4.48 6.78
N HIS A 143 14.17 4.15 7.05
CA HIS A 143 13.73 3.56 8.31
C HIS A 143 14.33 2.18 8.60
N GLY A 144 14.73 1.44 7.57
CA GLY A 144 15.48 0.17 7.70
C GLY A 144 16.97 0.37 8.00
N PHE A 145 17.51 1.58 7.78
CA PHE A 145 18.93 1.88 7.96
C PHE A 145 19.23 2.80 9.14
N ILE A 146 18.28 3.65 9.55
CA ILE A 146 18.53 4.76 10.47
C ILE A 146 17.58 4.68 11.65
N GLY A 147 18.15 4.51 12.85
CA GLY A 147 17.41 4.58 14.11
C GLY A 147 17.27 6.01 14.67
N TYR A 148 16.63 6.12 15.84
CA TYR A 148 16.42 7.38 16.55
C TYR A 148 16.60 7.23 18.06
N ILE A 149 16.80 8.35 18.76
CA ILE A 149 16.82 8.41 20.22
C ILE A 149 15.50 9.01 20.71
N ASP A 150 14.95 8.45 21.79
CA ASP A 150 13.77 9.00 22.47
C ASP A 150 13.94 10.49 22.78
N ASN A 151 12.91 11.28 22.44
CA ASN A 151 12.84 12.73 22.61
C ASN A 151 13.88 13.53 21.78
N MET A 152 14.45 12.92 20.74
CA MET A 152 15.29 13.60 19.75
C MET A 152 14.72 13.53 18.33
N GLN A 153 13.51 13.02 18.15
CA GLN A 153 12.91 12.87 16.82
C GLN A 153 12.82 14.21 16.07
N ASP A 154 12.66 15.34 16.76
CA ASP A 154 12.61 16.68 16.15
C ASP A 154 13.99 17.29 15.83
N VAL A 155 15.10 16.60 16.16
CA VAL A 155 16.44 17.07 15.84
C VAL A 155 16.72 16.85 14.34
N PRO A 156 17.21 17.85 13.59
CA PRO A 156 17.54 17.68 12.18
C PRO A 156 18.64 16.65 11.94
N TYR A 157 18.57 15.97 10.80
CA TYR A 157 19.59 15.02 10.35
C TYR A 157 20.38 15.60 9.17
N GLN A 158 21.69 15.39 9.17
CA GLN A 158 22.53 15.49 7.97
C GLN A 158 22.83 14.07 7.50
N LEU A 159 22.17 13.62 6.44
CA LEU A 159 22.39 12.32 5.83
C LEU A 159 23.49 12.43 4.78
N VAL A 160 24.53 11.61 4.89
CA VAL A 160 25.64 11.51 3.95
C VAL A 160 25.65 10.09 3.38
N VAL A 161 25.49 9.95 2.07
CA VAL A 161 25.56 8.65 1.40
C VAL A 161 26.85 8.59 0.59
N GLN A 162 27.78 7.74 1.01
CA GLN A 162 28.98 7.44 0.22
C GLN A 162 28.62 6.38 -0.80
N LYS A 163 28.89 6.67 -2.07
CA LYS A 163 28.41 5.84 -3.20
C LYS A 163 29.50 5.57 -4.24
N PRO A 164 29.37 4.48 -5.01
CA PRO A 164 30.14 4.31 -6.24
C PRO A 164 29.95 5.50 -7.17
N THR A 165 31.02 5.95 -7.83
CA THR A 165 31.00 7.15 -8.68
C THR A 165 30.13 6.99 -9.94
N ASP A 166 29.89 5.76 -10.36
CA ASP A 166 29.02 5.41 -11.49
C ASP A 166 27.56 5.20 -11.07
N PHE A 167 27.19 5.45 -9.80
CA PHE A 167 25.82 5.34 -9.30
C PHE A 167 25.12 6.68 -9.12
N TYR A 168 23.80 6.66 -9.33
CA TYR A 168 22.89 7.79 -9.15
C TYR A 168 21.80 7.46 -8.13
N GLY A 169 21.53 8.38 -7.20
CA GLY A 169 20.46 8.26 -6.21
C GLY A 169 19.14 8.82 -6.72
N THR A 170 18.17 7.94 -7.02
CA THR A 170 16.80 8.36 -7.29
C THR A 170 16.11 8.67 -5.95
N THR A 171 15.82 9.95 -5.72
CA THR A 171 15.12 10.42 -4.53
C THR A 171 14.48 11.80 -4.76
N ALA A 172 13.51 12.16 -3.93
CA ALA A 172 12.93 13.49 -3.91
C ALA A 172 13.85 14.54 -3.29
N LEU A 173 14.78 14.10 -2.42
CA LEU A 173 15.71 14.97 -1.72
C LEU A 173 16.58 15.78 -2.69
N VAL A 174 17.06 16.92 -2.19
CA VAL A 174 17.95 17.81 -2.94
C VAL A 174 19.36 17.64 -2.37
N ASP A 175 20.23 17.06 -3.17
CA ASP A 175 21.65 16.92 -2.83
C ASP A 175 22.30 18.30 -2.68
N GLN A 176 22.99 18.48 -1.55
CA GLN A 176 23.75 19.67 -1.21
C GLN A 176 25.24 19.55 -1.55
N ASP A 177 25.69 18.33 -1.88
CA ASP A 177 27.02 18.07 -2.41
C ASP A 177 26.95 18.01 -3.96
N LYS A 178 28.07 18.24 -4.63
CA LYS A 178 28.22 18.03 -6.08
C LYS A 178 29.25 16.94 -6.39
N SER A 179 29.74 16.27 -5.36
CA SER A 179 30.70 15.17 -5.46
C SER A 179 30.08 13.99 -6.22
N GLU A 180 30.88 13.32 -7.04
CA GLU A 180 30.45 12.10 -7.71
C GLU A 180 30.42 10.89 -6.75
N SER A 181 31.13 10.96 -5.63
CA SER A 181 31.28 9.86 -4.67
C SER A 181 30.46 10.02 -3.39
N THR A 182 29.74 11.12 -3.24
CA THR A 182 28.98 11.41 -2.01
C THR A 182 27.79 12.30 -2.30
N ASP A 183 26.62 11.93 -1.77
CA ASP A 183 25.44 12.78 -1.72
C ASP A 183 25.20 13.22 -0.27
N THR A 184 24.81 14.47 -0.06
CA THR A 184 24.51 15.03 1.27
C THR A 184 23.13 15.68 1.30
N PHE A 185 22.29 15.24 2.24
CA PHE A 185 20.92 15.72 2.41
C PHE A 185 20.70 16.29 3.81
N THR A 186 19.85 17.32 3.90
CA THR A 186 19.37 17.86 5.18
C THR A 186 17.91 17.46 5.37
N LEU A 187 17.60 16.82 6.50
CA LEU A 187 16.27 16.33 6.85
C LEU A 187 15.84 17.03 8.13
N ALA A 188 14.60 17.52 8.18
CA ALA A 188 14.14 18.39 9.26
C ALA A 188 14.04 17.67 10.62
N ASN A 189 13.70 16.39 10.60
CA ASN A 189 13.43 15.55 11.76
C ASN A 189 13.41 14.06 11.35
N TYR A 190 13.22 13.17 12.31
CA TYR A 190 13.16 11.72 12.07
C TYR A 190 11.95 11.30 11.21
N ALA A 191 10.82 11.99 11.31
CA ALA A 191 9.68 11.72 10.42
C ALA A 191 10.08 11.93 8.95
N LYS A 192 10.81 13.01 8.64
CA LYS A 192 11.34 13.24 7.30
C LYS A 192 12.41 12.22 6.92
N VAL A 193 13.19 11.70 7.87
CA VAL A 193 14.11 10.58 7.61
C VAL A 193 13.32 9.38 7.11
N THR A 194 12.34 8.90 7.87
CA THR A 194 11.55 7.69 7.52
C THR A 194 10.71 7.85 6.24
N ASP A 195 10.43 9.09 5.85
CA ASP A 195 9.63 9.43 4.66
C ASP A 195 10.48 9.74 3.40
N SER A 196 11.80 9.51 3.46
CA SER A 196 12.70 9.88 2.36
C SER A 196 13.55 8.69 1.90
N PRO A 197 12.97 7.70 1.21
CA PRO A 197 13.74 6.60 0.63
C PRO A 197 14.67 7.07 -0.51
N LEU A 198 15.64 6.23 -0.83
CA LEU A 198 16.60 6.42 -1.91
C LEU A 198 16.84 5.10 -2.65
N MET A 199 16.87 5.14 -3.97
CA MET A 199 17.29 4.00 -4.80
C MET A 199 18.56 4.36 -5.56
N TYR A 200 19.67 3.68 -5.25
CA TYR A 200 20.95 3.86 -5.93
C TYR A 200 21.18 2.76 -6.96
N THR A 201 21.38 3.13 -8.22
CA THR A 201 21.67 2.21 -9.32
C THR A 201 22.66 2.84 -10.30
N LYS A 202 23.13 2.04 -11.27
CA LYS A 202 23.66 2.64 -12.51
C LYS A 202 22.57 3.52 -13.15
N PRO A 203 22.92 4.69 -13.71
CA PRO A 203 21.95 5.65 -14.21
C PRO A 203 20.99 5.08 -15.26
N ASP A 204 19.73 4.94 -14.88
CA ASP A 204 18.59 4.71 -15.76
C ASP A 204 17.40 5.47 -15.18
N TYR A 205 17.40 6.78 -15.45
CA TYR A 205 16.42 7.70 -14.90
C TYR A 205 16.02 8.77 -15.92
N ILE A 206 14.85 9.36 -15.70
CA ILE A 206 14.38 10.54 -16.42
C ILE A 206 13.87 11.59 -15.44
N THR A 207 14.07 12.85 -15.79
CA THR A 207 13.44 13.99 -15.10
C THR A 207 12.63 14.78 -16.11
N PHE A 208 11.37 15.07 -15.79
CA PHE A 208 10.48 15.83 -16.69
C PHE A 208 9.41 16.59 -15.91
N ASN A 209 8.89 17.67 -16.49
CA ASN A 209 7.80 18.42 -15.89
C ASN A 209 6.45 17.85 -16.35
N ALA A 210 5.58 17.50 -15.40
CA ALA A 210 4.20 17.10 -15.66
C ALA A 210 3.24 18.03 -14.90
N GLY A 211 2.51 18.87 -15.65
CA GLY A 211 1.55 19.82 -15.08
C GLY A 211 2.14 20.78 -14.04
N GLY A 212 3.41 21.19 -14.18
CA GLY A 212 4.10 22.09 -13.25
C GLY A 212 4.75 21.41 -12.05
N MET A 213 4.79 20.08 -12.00
CA MET A 213 5.57 19.30 -11.02
C MET A 213 6.76 18.65 -11.72
N GLU A 214 7.94 18.72 -11.12
CA GLU A 214 9.12 17.97 -11.55
C GLU A 214 8.99 16.51 -11.11
N LEU A 215 8.92 15.60 -12.06
CA LEU A 215 8.93 14.16 -11.80
C LEU A 215 10.34 13.62 -12.02
N VAL A 216 10.79 12.78 -11.10
CA VAL A 216 12.00 11.97 -11.26
C VAL A 216 11.56 10.50 -11.25
N LEU A 217 11.86 9.76 -12.33
CA LEU A 217 11.65 8.31 -12.37
C LEU A 217 13.01 7.64 -12.49
N GLY A 218 13.37 6.81 -11.53
CA GLY A 218 14.48 5.87 -11.63
C GLY A 218 13.96 4.45 -11.82
N VAL A 219 14.62 3.67 -12.68
CA VAL A 219 14.26 2.26 -12.93
C VAL A 219 15.44 1.35 -12.67
N TYR A 220 15.24 0.35 -11.83
CA TYR A 220 16.11 -0.82 -11.77
C TYR A 220 15.46 -1.96 -12.56
N SER A 221 16.15 -2.44 -13.60
CA SER A 221 15.75 -3.58 -14.43
C SER A 221 16.95 -4.53 -14.50
N PRO A 222 16.94 -5.68 -13.80
CA PRO A 222 18.10 -6.55 -13.65
C PRO A 222 18.61 -7.09 -14.99
N THR A 223 17.74 -7.31 -15.97
CA THR A 223 18.15 -7.74 -17.32
C THR A 223 18.32 -6.58 -18.29
N GLY A 224 18.01 -5.35 -17.87
CA GLY A 224 17.99 -4.16 -18.71
C GLY A 224 16.85 -4.13 -19.74
N LYS A 225 15.84 -5.00 -19.59
CA LYS A 225 14.66 -5.12 -20.46
C LYS A 225 13.85 -3.83 -20.53
N TYR A 226 13.78 -3.08 -19.44
CA TYR A 226 13.01 -1.83 -19.35
C TYR A 226 13.90 -0.66 -18.97
N LYS A 227 13.57 0.51 -19.52
CA LYS A 227 14.24 1.80 -19.31
C LYS A 227 13.27 2.82 -18.73
N ALA A 228 13.78 3.80 -17.98
CA ALA A 228 12.94 4.86 -17.42
C ALA A 228 12.15 5.62 -18.50
N ALA A 229 12.76 5.83 -19.67
CA ALA A 229 12.11 6.48 -20.81
C ALA A 229 10.86 5.74 -21.31
N ASP A 230 10.77 4.43 -21.12
CA ASP A 230 9.65 3.59 -21.61
C ASP A 230 8.32 3.95 -20.94
N PHE A 231 8.36 4.49 -19.72
CA PHE A 231 7.17 4.79 -18.91
C PHE A 231 6.79 6.28 -18.90
N LYS A 232 7.59 7.15 -19.55
CA LYS A 232 7.42 8.61 -19.49
C LYS A 232 6.04 9.07 -19.92
N GLU A 233 5.58 8.65 -21.09
CA GLU A 233 4.34 9.15 -21.70
C GLU A 233 3.11 8.84 -20.84
N ASN A 234 3.03 7.60 -20.35
CA ASN A 234 1.94 7.15 -19.50
C ASN A 234 1.94 7.89 -18.14
N LEU A 235 3.11 8.03 -17.52
CA LEU A 235 3.26 8.80 -16.27
C LEU A 235 2.91 10.27 -16.44
N GLU A 236 3.37 10.91 -17.52
CA GLU A 236 3.07 12.31 -17.81
C GLU A 236 1.56 12.54 -17.96
N LYS A 237 0.90 11.67 -18.74
CA LYS A 237 -0.55 11.69 -18.93
C LYS A 237 -1.30 11.51 -17.60
N MET A 238 -0.91 10.53 -16.81
CA MET A 238 -1.51 10.23 -15.51
C MET A 238 -1.37 11.41 -14.54
N VAL A 239 -0.17 11.95 -14.38
CA VAL A 239 0.09 13.06 -13.45
C VAL A 239 -0.63 14.33 -13.88
N ILE A 240 -0.67 14.67 -15.18
CA ILE A 240 -1.44 15.82 -15.66
C ILE A 240 -2.91 15.69 -15.30
N ALA A 241 -3.51 14.51 -15.54
CA ALA A 241 -4.89 14.22 -15.18
C ALA A 241 -5.12 14.35 -13.66
N GLN A 242 -4.25 13.74 -12.86
CA GLN A 242 -4.36 13.78 -11.41
C GLN A 242 -4.22 15.21 -10.85
N LYS A 243 -3.28 16.02 -11.37
CA LYS A 243 -3.15 17.43 -11.00
C LYS A 243 -4.40 18.22 -11.30
N LYS A 244 -5.02 17.99 -12.46
CA LYS A 244 -6.28 18.64 -12.83
C LYS A 244 -7.43 18.23 -11.90
N PHE A 245 -7.49 16.94 -11.53
CA PHE A 245 -8.49 16.45 -10.58
C PHE A 245 -8.31 17.03 -9.16
N LEU A 246 -7.06 17.11 -8.67
CA LEU A 246 -6.74 17.62 -7.33
C LEU A 246 -6.85 19.15 -7.22
N GLY A 247 -6.58 19.87 -8.30
CA GLY A 247 -6.58 21.33 -8.31
C GLY A 247 -5.60 21.92 -7.29
N ASP A 248 -6.10 22.80 -6.43
CA ASP A 248 -5.34 23.51 -5.40
C ASP A 248 -4.87 22.63 -4.23
N MET A 249 -5.40 21.41 -4.11
CA MET A 249 -4.98 20.46 -3.08
C MET A 249 -3.58 19.90 -3.33
N ASN A 250 -3.06 19.93 -4.56
CA ASN A 250 -1.70 19.49 -4.84
C ASN A 250 -0.71 20.65 -4.70
N THR A 251 0.26 20.53 -3.79
CA THR A 251 1.31 21.54 -3.57
C THR A 251 2.72 21.03 -3.86
N ASN A 252 2.86 19.77 -4.28
CA ASN A 252 4.15 19.16 -4.50
C ASN A 252 4.81 19.75 -5.75
N LYS A 253 6.05 20.20 -5.58
CA LYS A 253 6.87 20.77 -6.67
C LYS A 253 7.73 19.72 -7.34
N LYS A 254 8.15 18.71 -6.58
CA LYS A 254 8.98 17.59 -7.02
C LYS A 254 8.36 16.30 -6.49
N TYR A 255 8.41 15.23 -7.28
CA TYR A 255 8.01 13.89 -6.85
C TYR A 255 8.90 12.82 -7.48
N ALA A 256 9.39 11.87 -6.68
CA ALA A 256 10.27 10.81 -7.14
C ALA A 256 9.58 9.44 -7.17
N ILE A 257 9.81 8.65 -8.21
CA ILE A 257 9.29 7.30 -8.37
C ILE A 257 10.51 6.38 -8.49
N MET A 258 10.66 5.46 -7.54
CA MET A 258 11.70 4.44 -7.53
C MET A 258 11.08 3.12 -7.97
N LEU A 259 11.21 2.79 -9.26
CA LEU A 259 10.67 1.56 -9.82
C LEU A 259 11.74 0.46 -9.79
N TYR A 260 11.56 -0.49 -8.88
CA TYR A 260 12.35 -1.71 -8.79
C TYR A 260 11.65 -2.85 -9.53
N LEU A 261 12.29 -3.41 -10.56
CA LEU A 261 11.79 -4.59 -11.24
C LEU A 261 12.52 -5.83 -10.75
N SER A 262 11.81 -6.79 -10.15
CA SER A 262 12.38 -8.04 -9.66
C SER A 262 12.51 -9.08 -10.78
N GLY A 263 13.58 -9.87 -10.75
CA GLY A 263 13.83 -10.92 -11.73
C GLY A 263 15.32 -11.17 -11.97
N GLY A 264 15.62 -11.98 -12.97
CA GLY A 264 16.99 -12.39 -13.27
C GLY A 264 17.61 -13.20 -12.13
N ASP A 265 18.87 -12.92 -11.84
CA ASP A 265 19.65 -13.55 -10.76
C ASP A 265 19.57 -12.78 -9.42
N GLY A 266 18.61 -11.85 -9.29
CA GLY A 266 18.38 -11.08 -8.06
C GLY A 266 17.55 -11.84 -7.01
N PRO A 267 17.21 -11.20 -5.88
CA PRO A 267 16.49 -11.84 -4.79
C PRO A 267 15.10 -12.29 -5.23
N LYS A 268 14.62 -13.39 -4.63
CA LYS A 268 13.30 -13.96 -4.91
C LYS A 268 12.21 -13.24 -4.13
N ILE A 269 11.82 -12.09 -4.66
CA ILE A 269 10.81 -11.20 -4.09
C ILE A 269 9.39 -11.75 -4.32
N LYS A 270 8.54 -11.67 -3.29
CA LYS A 270 7.11 -11.99 -3.30
C LYS A 270 6.23 -10.78 -3.01
N GLY A 271 6.73 -9.76 -2.31
CA GLY A 271 6.00 -8.54 -2.00
C GLY A 271 5.95 -7.56 -3.17
N PHE A 272 4.90 -7.59 -3.97
CA PHE A 272 4.70 -6.63 -5.06
C PHE A 272 3.69 -5.55 -4.69
N GLY A 273 3.96 -4.30 -5.10
CA GLY A 273 3.11 -3.15 -4.84
C GLY A 273 3.92 -1.86 -4.75
N ALA A 274 3.43 -0.89 -3.99
CA ALA A 274 4.18 0.31 -3.66
C ALA A 274 3.97 0.74 -2.21
N LEU A 275 4.77 1.70 -1.78
CA LEU A 275 4.60 2.45 -0.55
C LEU A 275 4.60 3.95 -0.86
N GLU A 276 3.73 4.69 -0.19
CA GLU A 276 3.64 6.14 -0.25
C GLU A 276 4.70 6.85 0.60
N HIS A 277 5.12 8.01 0.10
CA HIS A 277 5.85 9.02 0.87
C HIS A 277 5.37 10.41 0.45
N HIS A 278 5.66 11.46 1.22
CA HIS A 278 5.15 12.81 0.93
C HIS A 278 5.60 13.33 -0.45
N GLU A 279 6.81 12.98 -0.85
CA GLU A 279 7.43 13.47 -2.09
C GLU A 279 7.92 12.32 -2.97
N SER A 280 7.63 11.07 -2.64
CA SER A 280 8.10 9.94 -3.45
C SER A 280 7.25 8.69 -3.28
N THR A 281 7.51 7.68 -4.11
CA THR A 281 6.99 6.33 -3.92
C THR A 281 8.01 5.29 -4.34
N SER A 282 8.12 4.23 -3.56
CA SER A 282 8.84 3.02 -3.89
C SER A 282 7.88 2.02 -4.54
N VAL A 283 8.22 1.48 -5.70
CA VAL A 283 7.38 0.55 -6.45
C VAL A 283 8.19 -0.70 -6.75
N VAL A 284 7.67 -1.87 -6.39
CA VAL A 284 8.32 -3.17 -6.64
C VAL A 284 7.39 -4.04 -7.49
N LEU A 285 7.84 -4.41 -8.70
CA LEU A 285 7.05 -5.21 -9.66
C LEU A 285 7.91 -6.31 -10.31
N PRO A 286 7.34 -7.42 -10.81
CA PRO A 286 8.09 -8.40 -11.59
C PRO A 286 8.49 -7.86 -12.98
N GLU A 287 9.76 -7.98 -13.36
CA GLU A 287 10.27 -7.63 -14.70
C GLU A 287 9.67 -8.51 -15.81
N MET A 288 9.17 -9.69 -15.46
CA MET A 288 8.52 -10.60 -16.41
C MET A 288 7.15 -10.07 -16.88
N MET A 289 6.55 -9.12 -16.17
CA MET A 289 5.30 -8.51 -16.60
C MET A 289 5.45 -7.86 -17.99
N PRO A 290 4.43 -7.96 -18.86
CA PRO A 290 4.36 -7.16 -20.09
C PRO A 290 4.41 -5.66 -19.80
N LYS A 291 4.93 -4.87 -20.75
CA LYS A 291 5.11 -3.41 -20.58
C LYS A 291 3.79 -2.71 -20.24
N ASP A 292 2.73 -3.04 -20.98
CA ASP A 292 1.38 -2.51 -20.81
C ASP A 292 0.79 -2.83 -19.44
N ALA A 293 1.10 -4.02 -18.90
CA ALA A 293 0.72 -4.38 -17.54
C ALA A 293 1.49 -3.56 -16.49
N ILE A 294 2.78 -3.31 -16.70
CA ILE A 294 3.59 -2.42 -15.85
C ILE A 294 3.05 -0.98 -15.94
N ASP A 295 2.79 -0.46 -17.14
CA ASP A 295 2.20 0.88 -17.34
C ASP A 295 0.88 1.03 -16.59
N LYS A 296 -0.01 0.05 -16.72
CA LYS A 296 -1.29 0.05 -16.01
C LYS A 296 -1.08 0.05 -14.50
N THR A 297 -0.17 -0.78 -14.01
CA THR A 297 0.13 -0.89 -12.57
C THR A 297 0.74 0.39 -12.04
N ILE A 298 1.68 1.00 -12.77
CA ILE A 298 2.25 2.31 -12.44
C ILE A 298 1.15 3.36 -12.40
N THR A 299 0.25 3.40 -13.39
CA THR A 299 -0.89 4.35 -13.38
C THR A 299 -1.76 4.14 -12.15
N ASP A 300 -2.19 2.91 -11.87
CA ASP A 300 -3.09 2.62 -10.76
C ASP A 300 -2.39 2.90 -9.41
N VAL A 301 -1.20 2.35 -9.19
CA VAL A 301 -0.46 2.42 -7.92
C VAL A 301 0.14 3.81 -7.67
N VAL A 302 0.88 4.39 -8.63
CA VAL A 302 1.45 5.74 -8.42
C VAL A 302 0.34 6.77 -8.26
N SER A 303 -0.82 6.59 -8.93
CA SER A 303 -1.95 7.48 -8.67
C SER A 303 -2.47 7.35 -7.23
N HIS A 304 -2.59 6.13 -6.71
CA HIS A 304 -2.95 5.87 -5.31
C HIS A 304 -1.97 6.56 -4.36
N GLU A 305 -0.67 6.29 -4.52
CA GLU A 305 0.38 6.88 -3.67
C GLU A 305 0.40 8.40 -3.74
N PHE A 306 0.17 8.96 -4.93
CA PHE A 306 0.11 10.39 -5.09
C PHE A 306 -1.12 11.01 -4.40
N PHE A 307 -2.24 10.29 -4.27
CA PHE A 307 -3.38 10.77 -3.48
C PHE A 307 -3.08 10.79 -1.97
N HIS A 308 -2.13 9.98 -1.50
CA HIS A 308 -1.67 10.08 -0.12
C HIS A 308 -1.05 11.44 0.22
N THR A 309 -0.49 12.15 -0.77
CA THR A 309 0.00 13.55 -0.62
C THR A 309 -1.08 14.54 -0.17
N VAL A 310 -2.36 14.17 -0.28
CA VAL A 310 -3.50 14.94 0.22
C VAL A 310 -4.07 14.33 1.50
N ASN A 311 -4.15 13.00 1.58
CA ASN A 311 -4.75 12.30 2.71
C ASN A 311 -4.06 10.93 2.93
N PRO A 312 -3.40 10.66 4.06
CA PRO A 312 -3.39 11.42 5.30
C PRO A 312 -2.49 12.66 5.31
N LEU A 313 -1.59 12.84 4.34
CA LEU A 313 -0.40 13.68 4.57
C LEU A 313 -0.69 15.19 4.79
N LYS A 314 -1.85 15.70 4.37
CA LYS A 314 -2.29 17.07 4.72
C LYS A 314 -3.44 17.12 5.71
N THR A 315 -4.00 15.98 6.06
CA THR A 315 -5.13 15.90 6.99
C THR A 315 -5.05 14.57 7.74
N HIS A 316 -4.58 14.62 8.97
CA HIS A 316 -4.28 13.43 9.74
C HIS A 316 -4.63 13.59 11.21
N SER A 317 -4.74 12.46 11.91
CA SER A 317 -5.02 12.44 13.34
C SER A 317 -3.75 12.64 14.17
N GLU A 318 -3.91 12.83 15.48
CA GLU A 318 -2.79 12.88 16.44
C GLU A 318 -1.94 11.60 16.42
N GLU A 319 -2.56 10.44 16.17
CA GLU A 319 -1.89 9.14 16.05
C GLU A 319 -0.91 9.07 14.87
N ILE A 320 -1.21 9.76 13.77
CA ILE A 320 -0.34 9.84 12.60
C ILE A 320 0.69 10.97 12.78
N HIS A 321 0.30 12.10 13.38
CA HIS A 321 1.21 13.24 13.54
C HIS A 321 2.33 12.95 14.55
N TYR A 322 1.97 12.34 15.67
CA TYR A 322 2.89 11.97 16.75
C TYR A 322 3.15 10.47 16.72
N PHE A 323 3.48 9.96 15.53
CA PHE A 323 3.64 8.53 15.30
C PHE A 323 4.70 7.93 16.22
N ASP A 324 4.31 6.91 16.97
CA ASP A 324 5.22 6.15 17.82
C ASP A 324 5.73 4.94 17.05
N TYR A 325 6.94 5.05 16.52
CA TYR A 325 7.56 3.99 15.72
C TYR A 325 7.91 2.74 16.55
N ALA A 326 7.98 2.85 17.88
CA ALA A 326 8.31 1.73 18.76
C ALA A 326 7.04 1.02 19.31
N ASP A 327 5.99 1.78 19.62
CA ASP A 327 4.69 1.29 20.10
C ASP A 327 3.52 2.03 19.41
N PRO A 328 3.22 1.69 18.14
CA PRO A 328 2.32 2.47 17.30
C PRO A 328 0.88 2.42 17.80
N LYS A 329 0.25 3.60 17.89
CA LYS A 329 -1.18 3.74 18.09
C LYS A 329 -1.84 3.96 16.73
N MET A 330 -2.75 3.07 16.36
CA MET A 330 -3.43 3.14 15.06
C MET A 330 -4.69 4.01 15.13
N SER A 331 -4.92 4.80 14.08
CA SER A 331 -6.11 5.63 13.91
C SER A 331 -7.37 4.79 13.62
N GLN A 332 -8.55 5.33 13.93
CA GLN A 332 -9.85 4.77 13.56
C GLN A 332 -10.21 4.95 12.07
N HIS A 333 -9.42 5.69 11.28
CA HIS A 333 -9.90 6.23 9.99
C HIS A 333 -9.21 5.69 8.74
N LEU A 334 -8.79 4.42 8.74
CA LEU A 334 -8.25 3.79 7.51
C LEU A 334 -9.26 3.79 6.36
N TRP A 335 -10.56 3.76 6.65
CA TRP A 335 -11.60 3.94 5.64
C TRP A 335 -11.43 5.24 4.84
N MET A 336 -10.93 6.29 5.47
CA MET A 336 -10.65 7.59 4.84
C MET A 336 -9.25 7.61 4.26
N TYR A 337 -8.23 7.21 5.02
CA TYR A 337 -6.81 7.30 4.62
C TYR A 337 -6.41 6.40 3.47
N GLU A 338 -6.94 5.18 3.43
CA GLU A 338 -6.64 4.18 2.40
C GLU A 338 -7.85 4.02 1.47
N GLY A 339 -9.04 3.81 2.05
CA GLY A 339 -10.27 3.60 1.27
C GLY A 339 -10.67 4.83 0.46
N GLY A 340 -10.56 6.02 1.04
CA GLY A 340 -10.80 7.29 0.36
C GLY A 340 -9.78 7.59 -0.73
N THR A 341 -8.51 7.22 -0.50
CA THR A 341 -7.41 7.35 -1.44
C THR A 341 -7.61 6.43 -2.64
N GLU A 342 -7.95 5.17 -2.39
CA GLU A 342 -8.30 4.19 -3.43
C GLU A 342 -9.55 4.62 -4.22
N TYR A 343 -10.54 5.23 -3.55
CA TYR A 343 -11.69 5.81 -4.25
C TYR A 343 -11.27 6.95 -5.18
N PHE A 344 -10.38 7.85 -4.75
CA PHE A 344 -9.85 8.87 -5.64
C PHE A 344 -9.05 8.28 -6.80
N ALA A 345 -8.21 7.28 -6.57
CA ALA A 345 -7.44 6.57 -7.58
C ALA A 345 -8.33 5.96 -8.69
N ASN A 346 -9.59 5.62 -8.38
CA ASN A 346 -10.57 5.18 -9.37
C ASN A 346 -11.37 6.35 -9.97
N LEU A 347 -11.80 7.30 -9.13
CA LEU A 347 -12.68 8.41 -9.54
C LEU A 347 -12.00 9.38 -10.50
N PHE A 348 -10.72 9.70 -10.29
CA PHE A 348 -10.02 10.64 -11.17
C PHE A 348 -9.85 10.07 -12.58
N GLN A 349 -9.60 8.76 -12.70
CA GLN A 349 -9.38 8.12 -14.00
C GLN A 349 -10.61 8.25 -14.88
N ILE A 350 -11.82 8.07 -14.32
CA ILE A 350 -13.05 8.26 -15.09
C ILE A 350 -13.36 9.74 -15.34
N GLN A 351 -13.13 10.63 -14.36
CA GLN A 351 -13.40 12.07 -14.52
C GLN A 351 -12.46 12.75 -15.52
N GLU A 352 -11.23 12.25 -15.65
CA GLU A 352 -10.22 12.78 -16.56
C GLU A 352 -10.06 11.96 -17.86
N GLY A 353 -10.92 10.95 -18.06
CA GLY A 353 -11.01 10.18 -19.31
C GLY A 353 -9.85 9.22 -19.56
N LEU A 354 -9.18 8.74 -18.50
CA LEU A 354 -8.19 7.67 -18.57
C LEU A 354 -8.82 6.29 -18.69
N ILE A 355 -10.00 6.10 -18.10
CA ILE A 355 -10.84 4.90 -18.24
C ILE A 355 -12.24 5.29 -18.72
N ASN A 356 -12.94 4.34 -19.34
CA ASN A 356 -14.32 4.51 -19.75
C ASN A 356 -15.30 4.07 -18.65
N LYS A 357 -16.61 4.30 -18.88
CA LYS A 357 -17.64 4.03 -17.88
C LYS A 357 -17.80 2.54 -17.55
N ASP A 358 -17.61 1.65 -18.52
CA ASP A 358 -17.75 0.20 -18.32
C ASP A 358 -16.58 -0.34 -17.50
N GLU A 359 -15.35 0.12 -17.80
CA GLU A 359 -14.15 -0.18 -16.99
C GLU A 359 -14.32 0.30 -15.55
N PHE A 360 -14.86 1.51 -15.35
CA PHE A 360 -15.13 2.02 -14.00
C PHE A 360 -16.16 1.16 -13.25
N LEU A 361 -17.29 0.81 -13.87
CA LEU A 361 -18.29 -0.07 -13.24
C LEU A 361 -17.77 -1.48 -12.98
N GLN A 362 -16.91 -2.02 -13.86
CA GLN A 362 -16.24 -3.30 -13.64
C GLN A 362 -15.38 -3.23 -12.37
N ARG A 363 -14.52 -2.22 -12.24
CA ARG A 363 -13.67 -2.03 -11.06
C ARG A 363 -14.51 -1.92 -9.77
N ILE A 364 -15.59 -1.12 -9.77
CA ILE A 364 -16.48 -1.02 -8.60
C ILE A 364 -17.18 -2.36 -8.29
N GLY A 365 -17.61 -3.09 -9.33
CA GLY A 365 -18.22 -4.41 -9.18
C GLY A 365 -17.26 -5.45 -8.59
N GLU A 366 -15.99 -5.44 -9.03
CA GLU A 366 -14.92 -6.27 -8.47
C GLU A 366 -14.69 -5.97 -6.98
N LYS A 367 -14.64 -4.68 -6.60
CA LYS A 367 -14.53 -4.30 -5.18
C LYS A 367 -15.70 -4.80 -4.34
N ILE A 368 -16.94 -4.71 -4.86
CA ILE A 368 -18.12 -5.29 -4.20
C ILE A 368 -17.96 -6.79 -4.02
N ALA A 369 -17.54 -7.51 -5.07
CA ALA A 369 -17.33 -8.95 -5.02
C ALA A 369 -16.24 -9.34 -4.00
N ASN A 370 -15.09 -8.66 -4.03
CA ASN A 370 -13.96 -8.91 -3.13
C ASN A 370 -14.32 -8.62 -1.66
N SER A 371 -15.07 -7.55 -1.41
CA SER A 371 -15.49 -7.18 -0.04
C SER A 371 -16.31 -8.28 0.67
N LYS A 372 -16.99 -9.16 -0.08
CA LYS A 372 -17.79 -10.28 0.45
C LYS A 372 -16.95 -11.39 1.07
N ASN A 373 -15.64 -11.41 0.82
CA ASN A 373 -14.71 -12.36 1.45
C ASN A 373 -14.32 -11.95 2.89
N TYR A 374 -14.81 -10.81 3.37
CA TYR A 374 -14.50 -10.21 4.67
C TYR A 374 -15.75 -10.08 5.54
N ASP A 375 -15.57 -9.76 6.83
CA ASP A 375 -16.68 -9.54 7.77
C ASP A 375 -17.34 -8.19 7.53
N ASP A 376 -18.49 -8.20 6.85
CA ASP A 376 -19.25 -6.99 6.55
C ASP A 376 -19.92 -6.34 7.78
N THR A 377 -19.99 -7.04 8.91
CA THR A 377 -20.55 -6.52 10.16
C THR A 377 -19.50 -5.93 11.10
N MET A 378 -18.21 -6.06 10.75
CA MET A 378 -17.13 -5.50 11.56
C MET A 378 -17.11 -3.97 11.47
N PRO A 379 -17.18 -3.23 12.60
CA PRO A 379 -17.01 -1.80 12.58
C PRO A 379 -15.62 -1.42 12.06
N PHE A 380 -15.58 -0.63 10.99
CA PHE A 380 -14.34 -0.21 10.33
C PHE A 380 -13.42 0.58 11.26
N THR A 381 -13.99 1.36 12.18
CA THR A 381 -13.23 2.15 13.16
C THR A 381 -12.53 1.27 14.19
N VAL A 382 -13.18 0.19 14.62
CA VAL A 382 -12.61 -0.78 15.57
C VAL A 382 -11.52 -1.60 14.87
N MET A 383 -11.77 -2.03 13.63
CA MET A 383 -10.79 -2.73 12.80
C MET A 383 -9.54 -1.86 12.58
N SER A 384 -9.72 -0.61 12.15
CA SER A 384 -8.63 0.34 11.90
C SER A 384 -7.75 0.54 13.13
N LYS A 385 -8.36 0.81 14.29
CA LYS A 385 -7.64 1.03 15.56
C LYS A 385 -6.85 -0.19 16.05
N ASN A 386 -7.23 -1.39 15.60
CA ASN A 386 -6.63 -2.64 16.04
C ASN A 386 -6.00 -3.43 14.87
N VAL A 387 -5.71 -2.78 13.74
CA VAL A 387 -5.32 -3.43 12.47
C VAL A 387 -4.08 -4.33 12.58
N LEU A 388 -3.22 -4.11 13.58
CA LEU A 388 -2.06 -4.95 13.85
C LEU A 388 -2.38 -6.27 14.57
N LYS A 389 -3.60 -6.44 15.08
CA LYS A 389 -3.99 -7.55 15.99
C LYS A 389 -5.03 -8.46 15.32
N ALA A 390 -4.96 -9.75 15.60
CA ALA A 390 -6.04 -10.68 15.22
C ALA A 390 -7.33 -10.36 16.02
N PRO A 391 -8.53 -10.49 15.42
CA PRO A 391 -8.79 -10.91 14.04
C PRO A 391 -8.74 -9.76 13.00
N TYR A 392 -8.54 -8.51 13.43
CA TYR A 392 -8.63 -7.31 12.58
C TYR A 392 -7.58 -7.25 11.47
N LYS A 393 -6.38 -7.77 11.75
CA LYS A 393 -5.29 -7.86 10.77
C LYS A 393 -5.70 -8.59 9.49
N ASP A 394 -6.50 -9.65 9.61
CA ASP A 394 -6.96 -10.44 8.46
C ASP A 394 -8.06 -9.71 7.66
N GLN A 395 -8.62 -8.63 8.22
CA GLN A 395 -9.61 -7.77 7.58
C GLN A 395 -9.00 -6.53 6.93
N TYR A 396 -7.69 -6.28 7.11
CA TYR A 396 -7.03 -5.07 6.64
C TYR A 396 -7.22 -4.83 5.13
N ARG A 397 -7.11 -5.88 4.32
CA ARG A 397 -7.26 -5.75 2.85
C ARG A 397 -8.65 -5.28 2.43
N ASN A 398 -9.68 -5.46 3.27
CA ASN A 398 -11.02 -4.92 3.03
C ASN A 398 -11.06 -3.38 3.06
N VAL A 399 -10.02 -2.71 3.57
CA VAL A 399 -9.90 -1.26 3.51
C VAL A 399 -9.84 -0.76 2.06
N TYR A 400 -9.10 -1.45 1.18
CA TYR A 400 -9.03 -1.11 -0.24
C TYR A 400 -10.30 -1.51 -1.02
N GLU A 401 -11.10 -2.40 -0.45
CA GLU A 401 -12.37 -2.87 -1.01
C GLU A 401 -13.54 -2.08 -0.42
N LYS A 402 -14.10 -2.50 0.71
CA LYS A 402 -15.21 -1.82 1.38
C LYS A 402 -14.89 -0.37 1.77
N GLY A 403 -13.66 -0.01 2.12
CA GLY A 403 -13.30 1.39 2.39
C GLY A 403 -13.52 2.29 1.16
N THR A 404 -13.13 1.82 -0.03
CA THR A 404 -13.42 2.49 -1.31
C THR A 404 -14.92 2.65 -1.56
N LEU A 405 -15.68 1.58 -1.30
CA LEU A 405 -17.13 1.59 -1.49
C LEU A 405 -17.84 2.51 -0.49
N LEU A 406 -17.35 2.60 0.74
CA LEU A 406 -17.84 3.53 1.76
C LEU A 406 -17.62 4.99 1.31
N ALA A 407 -16.43 5.31 0.79
CA ALA A 407 -16.13 6.63 0.23
C ALA A 407 -17.00 6.95 -1.00
N MET A 408 -17.23 5.98 -1.88
CA MET A 408 -18.16 6.11 -3.02
C MET A 408 -19.60 6.40 -2.58
N CYS A 409 -20.14 5.62 -1.64
CA CYS A 409 -21.49 5.84 -1.12
C CYS A 409 -21.63 7.22 -0.48
N LEU A 410 -20.62 7.66 0.27
CA LEU A 410 -20.60 9.00 0.85
C LEU A 410 -20.50 10.10 -0.22
N ASP A 411 -19.75 9.89 -1.31
CA ASP A 411 -19.71 10.81 -2.45
C ASP A 411 -21.10 10.98 -3.09
N ILE A 412 -21.78 9.87 -3.37
CA ILE A 412 -23.12 9.87 -3.97
C ILE A 412 -24.13 10.55 -3.03
N GLU A 413 -24.08 10.26 -1.72
CA GLU A 413 -24.94 10.87 -0.71
C GLU A 413 -24.73 12.39 -0.65
N LEU A 414 -23.48 12.85 -0.57
CA LEU A 414 -23.15 14.28 -0.54
C LEU A 414 -23.66 15.00 -1.80
N ARG A 415 -23.44 14.42 -2.98
CA ARG A 415 -23.90 15.00 -4.24
C ARG A 415 -25.42 15.09 -4.28
N LYS A 416 -26.13 14.08 -3.77
CA LYS A 416 -27.58 14.13 -3.66
C LYS A 416 -28.05 15.24 -2.72
N LEU A 417 -27.46 15.33 -1.52
CA LEU A 417 -27.80 16.34 -0.51
C LEU A 417 -27.50 17.77 -0.97
N SER A 418 -26.48 17.94 -1.80
CA SER A 418 -26.02 19.24 -2.29
C SER A 418 -26.47 19.56 -3.72
N ASN A 419 -27.32 18.74 -4.35
CA ASN A 419 -27.70 18.87 -5.76
C ASN A 419 -26.48 18.92 -6.72
N GLY A 420 -25.40 18.23 -6.36
CA GLY A 420 -24.14 18.10 -7.11
C GLY A 420 -23.04 19.08 -6.74
N GLU A 421 -23.32 20.08 -5.91
CA GLU A 421 -22.34 21.11 -5.52
C GLU A 421 -21.15 20.60 -4.68
N MET A 422 -21.30 19.45 -4.03
CA MET A 422 -20.33 18.85 -3.12
C MET A 422 -20.27 17.35 -3.34
N GLY A 423 -19.06 16.84 -3.58
CA GLY A 423 -18.75 15.42 -3.49
C GLY A 423 -17.74 15.11 -2.39
N TYR A 424 -17.28 13.85 -2.35
CA TYR A 424 -16.23 13.40 -1.45
C TYR A 424 -14.93 14.20 -1.63
N ARG A 425 -14.57 14.55 -2.88
CA ARG A 425 -13.43 15.43 -3.18
C ARG A 425 -13.54 16.79 -2.49
N ASP A 426 -14.71 17.41 -2.54
CA ASP A 426 -14.94 18.72 -1.91
C ASP A 426 -14.91 18.63 -0.38
N MET A 427 -15.42 17.53 0.19
CA MET A 427 -15.34 17.26 1.63
C MET A 427 -13.88 17.17 2.09
N ILE A 428 -13.05 16.35 1.43
CA ILE A 428 -11.63 16.22 1.76
C ILE A 428 -10.88 17.54 1.58
N ARG A 429 -11.16 18.28 0.50
CA ARG A 429 -10.58 19.61 0.28
C ARG A 429 -10.86 20.56 1.43
N LYS A 430 -12.12 20.66 1.87
CA LYS A 430 -12.50 21.56 2.98
C LYS A 430 -11.92 21.11 4.32
N LEU A 431 -11.82 19.79 4.54
CA LEU A 431 -11.17 19.24 5.72
C LEU A 431 -9.67 19.60 5.73
N SER A 432 -8.99 19.46 4.59
CA SER A 432 -7.59 19.85 4.42
C SER A 432 -7.37 21.36 4.61
N GLN A 433 -8.27 22.21 4.11
CA GLN A 433 -8.21 23.66 4.35
C GLN A 433 -8.35 24.04 5.84
N ARG A 434 -8.99 23.19 6.64
CA ARG A 434 -9.23 23.43 8.06
C ARG A 434 -8.09 22.98 8.97
N PHE A 435 -7.44 21.87 8.62
CA PHE A 435 -6.37 21.27 9.40
C PHE A 435 -5.00 21.57 8.79
N GLY A 436 -4.80 21.26 7.52
CA GLY A 436 -3.49 21.36 6.87
C GLY A 436 -2.46 20.41 7.49
N GLU A 437 -1.25 20.45 6.96
CA GLU A 437 -0.17 19.49 7.26
C GLU A 437 0.38 19.59 8.70
N ASN A 438 0.21 20.72 9.38
CA ASN A 438 0.85 20.97 10.68
C ASN A 438 -0.12 20.92 11.88
N LYS A 439 -1.39 20.60 11.65
CA LYS A 439 -2.40 20.57 12.72
C LYS A 439 -3.21 19.28 12.65
N PRO A 440 -2.94 18.31 13.54
CA PRO A 440 -3.75 17.11 13.59
C PRO A 440 -5.15 17.38 14.15
N PHE A 441 -6.08 16.48 13.82
CA PHE A 441 -7.36 16.37 14.51
C PHE A 441 -7.33 15.25 15.56
N LYS A 442 -8.24 15.30 16.51
CA LYS A 442 -8.47 14.19 17.45
C LYS A 442 -9.28 13.10 16.76
N ASP A 443 -8.81 11.87 16.86
CA ASP A 443 -9.39 10.71 16.17
C ASP A 443 -10.91 10.60 16.41
N ASP A 444 -11.36 10.74 17.65
CA ASP A 444 -12.78 10.65 18.04
C ASP A 444 -13.64 11.85 17.60
N LYS A 445 -13.03 12.91 17.07
CA LYS A 445 -13.69 14.14 16.62
C LYS A 445 -13.83 14.28 15.11
N LEU A 446 -13.19 13.42 14.31
CA LEU A 446 -13.22 13.54 12.86
C LEU A 446 -14.65 13.72 12.32
N ILE A 447 -15.61 12.93 12.81
CA ILE A 447 -16.97 12.98 12.27
C ILE A 447 -17.68 14.31 12.53
N ASP A 448 -17.45 14.94 13.69
CA ASP A 448 -18.02 16.25 14.01
C ASP A 448 -17.37 17.33 13.13
N GLU A 449 -16.09 17.17 12.80
CA GLU A 449 -15.37 18.03 11.84
C GLU A 449 -15.88 17.85 10.41
N LEU A 450 -16.15 16.61 9.98
CA LEU A 450 -16.77 16.32 8.68
C LEU A 450 -18.16 16.94 8.56
N VAL A 451 -19.00 16.83 9.59
CA VAL A 451 -20.30 17.52 9.63
C VAL A 451 -20.12 19.03 9.54
N THR A 452 -19.13 19.58 10.23
CA THR A 452 -18.84 21.03 10.23
C THR A 452 -18.44 21.52 8.83
N VAL A 453 -17.54 20.82 8.13
CA VAL A 453 -17.06 21.27 6.81
C VAL A 453 -18.06 21.02 5.68
N THR A 454 -18.88 19.98 5.82
CA THR A 454 -19.91 19.64 4.83
C THR A 454 -21.20 20.45 5.02
N GLY A 455 -21.58 20.72 6.27
CA GLY A 455 -22.86 21.31 6.63
C GLY A 455 -24.03 20.31 6.65
N TYR A 456 -23.76 19.00 6.52
CA TYR A 456 -24.78 17.96 6.40
C TYR A 456 -24.71 16.97 7.58
N PRO A 457 -25.70 16.97 8.50
CA PRO A 457 -25.73 16.04 9.63
C PRO A 457 -25.85 14.57 9.20
N GLN A 458 -26.39 14.30 8.00
CA GLN A 458 -26.52 12.96 7.41
C GLN A 458 -25.17 12.25 7.26
N VAL A 459 -24.06 12.99 7.19
CA VAL A 459 -22.70 12.41 7.20
C VAL A 459 -22.45 11.64 8.49
N LYS A 460 -22.95 12.14 9.63
CA LYS A 460 -22.87 11.46 10.93
C LYS A 460 -23.74 10.20 10.94
N ASP A 461 -24.95 10.26 10.39
CA ASP A 461 -25.82 9.09 10.29
C ASP A 461 -25.21 7.98 9.44
N PHE A 462 -24.61 8.33 8.29
CA PHE A 462 -23.88 7.41 7.43
C PHE A 462 -22.72 6.76 8.19
N TYR A 463 -21.89 7.59 8.85
CA TYR A 463 -20.76 7.12 9.62
C TYR A 463 -21.18 6.17 10.75
N THR A 464 -22.17 6.55 11.55
CA THR A 464 -22.63 5.73 12.69
C THR A 464 -23.22 4.40 12.26
N LYS A 465 -23.84 4.31 11.08
CA LYS A 465 -24.42 3.05 10.58
C LYS A 465 -23.39 2.13 9.93
N TYR A 466 -22.61 2.67 8.99
CA TYR A 466 -21.85 1.86 8.04
C TYR A 466 -20.33 1.89 8.24
N ILE A 467 -19.79 2.89 8.95
CA ILE A 467 -18.35 3.01 9.22
C ILE A 467 -18.04 2.59 10.67
N ALA A 468 -18.64 3.26 11.64
CA ALA A 468 -18.48 2.95 13.07
C ALA A 468 -19.49 1.91 13.58
N GLY A 469 -20.56 1.67 12.80
CA GLY A 469 -21.57 0.66 13.10
C GLY A 469 -21.27 -0.68 12.45
N ASN A 470 -22.16 -1.64 12.70
CA ASN A 470 -22.08 -3.02 12.20
C ASN A 470 -23.10 -3.31 11.10
N GLN A 471 -23.74 -2.28 10.53
CA GLN A 471 -24.74 -2.48 9.48
C GLN A 471 -24.04 -2.69 8.13
N PRO A 472 -24.36 -3.76 7.39
CA PRO A 472 -23.98 -3.91 5.99
C PRO A 472 -24.33 -2.67 5.16
N THR A 473 -23.40 -2.22 4.32
CA THR A 473 -23.62 -1.04 3.49
C THR A 473 -24.53 -1.38 2.29
N PRO A 474 -25.64 -0.66 2.08
CA PRO A 474 -26.58 -0.97 0.99
C PRO A 474 -26.08 -0.40 -0.35
N TYR A 475 -25.01 -0.98 -0.92
CA TYR A 475 -24.39 -0.47 -2.16
C TYR A 475 -25.38 -0.30 -3.32
N ALA A 476 -26.33 -1.23 -3.46
CA ALA A 476 -27.36 -1.20 -4.50
C ALA A 476 -28.24 0.05 -4.40
N ASP A 477 -28.55 0.54 -3.19
CA ASP A 477 -29.40 1.71 -3.00
C ASP A 477 -28.70 2.98 -3.48
N TYR A 478 -27.41 3.13 -3.14
CA TYR A 478 -26.59 4.25 -3.60
C TYR A 478 -26.35 4.23 -5.10
N LEU A 479 -26.00 3.08 -5.67
CA LEU A 479 -25.80 2.91 -7.11
C LEU A 479 -27.10 3.19 -7.90
N ASN A 480 -28.26 2.81 -7.36
CA ASN A 480 -29.54 3.12 -7.97
C ASN A 480 -29.77 4.64 -8.10
N MET A 481 -29.29 5.47 -7.16
CA MET A 481 -29.43 6.93 -7.21
C MET A 481 -28.73 7.55 -8.43
N VAL A 482 -27.70 6.90 -8.95
CA VAL A 482 -26.91 7.31 -10.13
C VAL A 482 -27.26 6.48 -11.37
N GLY A 483 -28.41 5.82 -11.35
CA GLY A 483 -28.90 5.04 -12.49
C GLY A 483 -28.04 3.82 -12.81
N VAL A 484 -27.42 3.20 -11.80
CA VAL A 484 -26.69 1.94 -11.91
C VAL A 484 -27.47 0.85 -11.19
N GLU A 485 -27.60 -0.32 -11.82
CA GLU A 485 -28.27 -1.49 -11.27
C GLU A 485 -27.33 -2.70 -11.24
N ILE A 486 -27.60 -3.63 -10.31
CA ILE A 486 -26.93 -4.92 -10.25
C ILE A 486 -27.71 -5.89 -11.13
N GLN A 487 -27.09 -6.34 -12.22
CA GLN A 487 -27.62 -7.40 -13.06
C GLN A 487 -27.04 -8.75 -12.64
N LYS A 488 -27.94 -9.70 -12.38
CA LYS A 488 -27.60 -11.10 -12.12
C LYS A 488 -27.62 -11.88 -13.43
N GLN A 489 -26.53 -12.56 -13.71
CA GLN A 489 -26.43 -13.48 -14.83
C GLN A 489 -26.07 -14.86 -14.30
N ASP A 490 -26.94 -15.84 -14.55
CA ASP A 490 -26.62 -17.23 -14.26
C ASP A 490 -25.83 -17.83 -15.41
N SER A 491 -24.79 -18.60 -15.07
CA SER A 491 -24.12 -19.48 -16.02
C SER A 491 -25.04 -20.62 -16.44
N ARG A 492 -24.64 -21.35 -17.50
CA ARG A 492 -25.18 -22.69 -17.72
C ARG A 492 -24.84 -23.57 -16.50
N PRO A 493 -25.71 -24.53 -16.11
CA PRO A 493 -25.39 -25.46 -15.04
C PRO A 493 -24.10 -26.22 -15.35
N ILE A 494 -23.20 -26.28 -14.38
CA ILE A 494 -21.91 -26.95 -14.47
C ILE A 494 -21.73 -27.91 -13.29
N PHE A 495 -20.93 -28.95 -13.50
CA PHE A 495 -20.49 -29.83 -12.43
C PHE A 495 -19.18 -29.30 -11.85
N TRP A 496 -19.15 -28.94 -10.56
CA TRP A 496 -17.92 -28.54 -9.86
C TRP A 496 -18.01 -28.78 -8.35
N PHE A 497 -16.90 -28.60 -7.63
CA PHE A 497 -16.78 -28.87 -6.18
C PHE A 497 -17.15 -27.65 -5.31
N ILE A 498 -16.93 -26.44 -5.81
CA ILE A 498 -17.29 -25.17 -5.16
C ILE A 498 -18.22 -24.36 -6.06
N LYS A 499 -18.96 -23.41 -5.47
CA LYS A 499 -19.93 -22.58 -6.20
C LYS A 499 -19.28 -21.70 -7.28
N ASN A 500 -18.05 -21.25 -7.05
CA ASN A 500 -17.31 -20.43 -8.01
C ASN A 500 -16.03 -21.17 -8.44
N PRO A 501 -16.02 -21.83 -9.61
CA PRO A 501 -14.85 -22.57 -10.08
C PRO A 501 -13.57 -21.75 -10.20
N ASN A 502 -13.68 -20.42 -10.35
CA ASN A 502 -12.53 -19.53 -10.46
C ASN A 502 -11.71 -19.42 -9.17
N GLN A 503 -12.24 -19.89 -8.03
CA GLN A 503 -11.52 -19.99 -6.75
C GLN A 503 -10.83 -21.35 -6.57
N THR A 504 -10.61 -22.09 -7.67
CA THR A 504 -9.85 -23.34 -7.66
C THR A 504 -8.37 -23.03 -7.88
N GLY A 505 -7.56 -23.30 -6.87
CA GLY A 505 -6.12 -23.30 -6.96
C GLY A 505 -5.56 -24.68 -7.33
N PHE A 506 -4.24 -24.74 -7.47
CA PHE A 506 -3.52 -25.96 -7.76
C PHE A 506 -2.39 -26.15 -6.74
N ASP A 507 -2.32 -27.34 -6.16
CA ASP A 507 -1.23 -27.76 -5.28
C ASP A 507 -0.22 -28.56 -6.11
N ASP A 508 0.88 -27.89 -6.50
CA ASP A 508 1.97 -28.47 -7.28
C ASP A 508 2.59 -29.71 -6.61
N LYS A 509 2.65 -29.73 -5.27
CA LYS A 509 3.31 -30.80 -4.52
C LYS A 509 2.53 -32.10 -4.62
N ASN A 510 1.20 -32.02 -4.59
CA ASN A 510 0.33 -33.19 -4.63
C ASN A 510 -0.30 -33.42 -6.00
N ASN A 511 -0.06 -32.52 -6.97
CA ASN A 511 -0.69 -32.52 -8.29
C ASN A 511 -2.23 -32.62 -8.16
N ALA A 512 -2.79 -31.72 -7.36
CA ALA A 512 -4.19 -31.76 -6.95
C ALA A 512 -4.84 -30.37 -7.07
N PHE A 513 -6.14 -30.32 -7.32
CA PHE A 513 -6.87 -29.07 -7.11
C PHE A 513 -7.07 -28.81 -5.62
N ALA A 514 -6.81 -27.58 -5.20
CA ALA A 514 -7.11 -27.07 -3.87
C ALA A 514 -8.09 -25.89 -4.00
N PHE A 515 -8.80 -25.57 -2.94
CA PHE A 515 -9.85 -24.55 -2.97
C PHE A 515 -9.60 -23.51 -1.90
N ASP A 516 -9.96 -22.27 -2.18
CA ASP A 516 -9.97 -21.20 -1.19
C ASP A 516 -10.94 -21.59 -0.05
N GLU A 517 -10.45 -21.58 1.20
CA GLU A 517 -11.20 -22.00 2.39
C GLU A 517 -12.47 -21.17 2.64
N SER A 518 -12.53 -19.94 2.11
CA SER A 518 -13.73 -19.08 2.16
C SER A 518 -14.82 -19.50 1.17
N SER A 519 -14.52 -20.38 0.22
CA SER A 519 -15.43 -20.75 -0.85
C SER A 519 -16.61 -21.59 -0.34
N ALA A 520 -17.81 -21.26 -0.82
CA ALA A 520 -18.99 -22.08 -0.57
C ALA A 520 -18.94 -23.39 -1.38
N LEU A 521 -19.08 -24.53 -0.71
CA LEU A 521 -19.21 -25.84 -1.35
C LEU A 521 -20.43 -25.92 -2.28
N SER A 522 -20.29 -26.63 -3.40
CA SER A 522 -21.40 -26.94 -4.30
C SER A 522 -22.39 -27.92 -3.65
N PRO A 523 -23.64 -27.99 -4.14
CA PRO A 523 -24.61 -28.99 -3.68
C PRO A 523 -24.08 -30.43 -3.81
N PHE A 524 -23.35 -30.71 -4.90
CA PHE A 524 -22.70 -32.02 -5.10
C PHE A 524 -21.63 -32.30 -4.04
N ALA A 525 -20.69 -31.37 -3.82
CA ALA A 525 -19.64 -31.56 -2.82
C ALA A 525 -20.22 -31.82 -1.42
N LYS A 526 -21.26 -31.05 -1.03
CA LYS A 526 -21.98 -31.26 0.23
C LYS A 526 -22.63 -32.65 0.30
N SER A 527 -23.23 -33.13 -0.79
CA SER A 527 -23.95 -34.41 -0.81
C SER A 527 -23.04 -35.63 -0.63
N ILE A 528 -21.76 -35.52 -1.00
CA ILE A 528 -20.76 -36.59 -0.85
C ILE A 528 -19.87 -36.44 0.40
N GLY A 529 -20.14 -35.46 1.26
CA GLY A 529 -19.34 -35.21 2.47
C GLY A 529 -17.94 -34.66 2.18
N PHE A 530 -17.77 -33.94 1.07
CA PHE A 530 -16.54 -33.20 0.75
C PHE A 530 -16.36 -32.02 1.71
N LYS A 531 -15.13 -31.72 2.10
CA LYS A 531 -14.75 -30.58 2.95
C LYS A 531 -13.95 -29.59 2.13
N ILE A 532 -14.06 -28.30 2.42
CA ILE A 532 -13.38 -27.26 1.64
C ILE A 532 -11.84 -27.42 1.64
N THR A 533 -11.29 -28.00 2.71
CA THR A 533 -9.87 -28.31 2.87
C THR A 533 -9.41 -29.56 2.11
N ASP A 534 -10.32 -30.30 1.45
CA ASP A 534 -9.96 -31.48 0.66
C ASP A 534 -9.29 -31.06 -0.65
N GLN A 535 -8.30 -31.82 -1.09
CA GLN A 535 -7.67 -31.63 -2.39
C GLN A 535 -8.16 -32.70 -3.37
N VAL A 536 -8.57 -32.31 -4.58
CA VAL A 536 -9.07 -33.26 -5.60
C VAL A 536 -7.91 -33.80 -6.41
N LEU A 537 -7.72 -35.13 -6.36
CA LEU A 537 -6.69 -35.85 -7.10
C LEU A 537 -7.22 -36.41 -8.43
N ALA A 538 -8.48 -36.86 -8.46
CA ALA A 538 -9.09 -37.43 -9.65
C ALA A 538 -10.63 -37.38 -9.62
N LEU A 539 -11.23 -37.45 -10.81
CA LEU A 539 -12.67 -37.58 -11.02
C LEU A 539 -12.93 -38.70 -12.04
N ASP A 540 -13.69 -39.72 -11.66
CA ASP A 540 -13.94 -40.94 -12.43
C ASP A 540 -12.66 -41.57 -13.00
N GLY A 541 -11.61 -41.59 -12.17
CA GLY A 541 -10.29 -42.14 -12.52
C GLY A 541 -9.42 -41.22 -13.38
N LYS A 542 -9.95 -40.10 -13.90
CA LYS A 542 -9.16 -39.07 -14.59
C LYS A 542 -8.45 -38.21 -13.56
N THR A 543 -7.13 -38.27 -13.54
CA THR A 543 -6.29 -37.52 -12.60
C THR A 543 -6.21 -36.05 -12.98
N VAL A 544 -6.08 -35.18 -11.98
CA VAL A 544 -5.69 -33.79 -12.21
C VAL A 544 -4.25 -33.76 -12.70
N ASP A 545 -3.97 -32.96 -13.72
CA ASP A 545 -2.63 -32.68 -14.25
C ASP A 545 -2.63 -31.25 -14.77
N ILE A 546 -1.83 -30.37 -14.18
CA ILE A 546 -1.80 -28.95 -14.55
C ILE A 546 -1.36 -28.74 -16.01
N LYS A 547 -0.52 -29.63 -16.55
CA LYS A 547 -0.05 -29.54 -17.95
C LYS A 547 -1.17 -29.86 -18.94
N ASN A 548 -2.15 -30.66 -18.50
CA ASN A 548 -3.29 -31.12 -19.31
C ASN A 548 -4.63 -30.75 -18.66
N VAL A 549 -4.67 -29.64 -17.91
CA VAL A 549 -5.83 -29.26 -17.09
C VAL A 549 -7.10 -29.09 -17.93
N GLN A 550 -6.93 -28.69 -19.19
CA GLN A 550 -8.03 -28.50 -20.13
C GLN A 550 -8.80 -29.80 -20.42
N ASP A 551 -8.12 -30.95 -20.42
CA ASP A 551 -8.77 -32.26 -20.64
C ASP A 551 -9.64 -32.64 -19.44
N PHE A 552 -9.17 -32.34 -18.23
CA PHE A 552 -9.95 -32.53 -17.00
C PHE A 552 -11.20 -31.63 -17.01
N ILE A 553 -11.03 -30.34 -17.32
CA ILE A 553 -12.15 -29.39 -17.41
C ILE A 553 -13.15 -29.83 -18.47
N SER A 554 -12.68 -30.20 -19.66
CA SER A 554 -13.53 -30.68 -20.75
C SER A 554 -14.33 -31.91 -20.33
N TYR A 555 -13.72 -32.83 -19.57
CA TYR A 555 -14.45 -33.96 -19.01
C TYR A 555 -15.56 -33.55 -18.05
N THR A 556 -15.30 -32.61 -17.13
CA THR A 556 -16.34 -32.14 -16.18
C THR A 556 -17.56 -31.56 -16.88
N GLN A 557 -17.37 -30.94 -18.05
CA GLN A 557 -18.46 -30.41 -18.89
C GLN A 557 -19.32 -31.50 -19.54
N THR A 558 -18.82 -32.74 -19.64
CA THR A 558 -19.62 -33.87 -20.16
C THR A 558 -20.51 -34.53 -19.10
N ILE A 559 -20.29 -34.22 -17.81
CA ILE A 559 -21.03 -34.83 -16.71
C ILE A 559 -22.47 -34.33 -16.70
N LYS A 560 -23.41 -35.27 -16.62
CA LYS A 560 -24.84 -34.96 -16.59
C LYS A 560 -25.37 -34.97 -15.17
N ASP A 561 -26.42 -34.18 -14.95
CA ASP A 561 -27.14 -34.18 -13.67
C ASP A 561 -27.65 -35.58 -13.34
N GLY A 562 -27.44 -36.01 -12.10
CA GLY A 562 -27.78 -37.35 -11.62
C GLY A 562 -26.81 -38.48 -12.00
N GLN A 563 -25.76 -38.22 -12.80
CA GLN A 563 -24.75 -39.21 -13.17
C GLN A 563 -23.97 -39.68 -11.93
N ASN A 564 -23.70 -40.98 -11.81
CA ASN A 564 -22.80 -41.47 -10.76
C ASN A 564 -21.37 -41.02 -11.06
N VAL A 565 -20.74 -40.37 -10.10
CA VAL A 565 -19.37 -39.87 -10.20
C VAL A 565 -18.58 -40.29 -8.96
N THR A 566 -17.29 -40.53 -9.16
CA THR A 566 -16.34 -40.97 -8.13
C THR A 566 -15.18 -39.97 -8.05
N VAL A 567 -15.04 -39.31 -6.91
CA VAL A 567 -14.02 -38.31 -6.64
C VAL A 567 -12.94 -38.94 -5.77
N THR A 568 -11.69 -38.86 -6.19
CA THR A 568 -10.55 -39.21 -5.34
C THR A 568 -9.97 -37.95 -4.75
N ILE A 569 -9.87 -37.88 -3.43
CA ILE A 569 -9.40 -36.71 -2.70
C ILE A 569 -8.22 -37.04 -1.78
N LEU A 570 -7.53 -35.99 -1.34
CA LEU A 570 -6.59 -36.00 -0.24
C LEU A 570 -7.17 -35.13 0.88
N ARG A 571 -7.43 -35.73 2.05
CA ARG A 571 -8.00 -35.05 3.22
C ARG A 571 -6.98 -34.97 4.33
N ASP A 572 -6.83 -33.81 4.93
CA ASP A 572 -6.06 -33.66 6.17
C ASP A 572 -6.91 -34.10 7.38
N ASN A 573 -6.41 -35.10 8.10
CA ASN A 573 -6.93 -35.55 9.37
C ASN A 573 -5.83 -35.40 10.44
N ALA A 574 -5.81 -34.25 11.11
CA ALA A 574 -4.87 -33.94 12.20
C ALA A 574 -3.39 -34.04 11.79
N GLY A 575 -3.03 -33.48 10.63
CA GLY A 575 -1.67 -33.43 10.09
C GLY A 575 -1.29 -34.64 9.25
N LYS A 576 -2.17 -35.64 9.13
CA LYS A 576 -1.99 -36.79 8.23
C LYS A 576 -2.90 -36.64 7.02
N LYS A 577 -2.30 -36.67 5.83
CA LYS A 577 -3.02 -36.62 4.54
C LYS A 577 -3.46 -38.02 4.13
N ASP A 578 -4.76 -38.31 4.22
CA ASP A 578 -5.36 -39.59 3.83
C ASP A 578 -5.99 -39.49 2.43
N LYS A 579 -5.67 -40.45 1.56
CA LYS A 579 -6.30 -40.59 0.24
C LYS A 579 -7.65 -41.28 0.40
N MET A 580 -8.72 -40.64 -0.06
CA MET A 580 -10.09 -41.14 0.08
C MET A 580 -10.83 -41.14 -1.24
N THR A 581 -11.85 -41.99 -1.35
CA THR A 581 -12.77 -42.02 -2.49
C THR A 581 -14.17 -41.67 -2.01
N LEU A 582 -14.77 -40.66 -2.64
CA LEU A 582 -16.13 -40.21 -2.39
C LEU A 582 -16.98 -40.47 -3.64
N THR A 583 -18.16 -41.06 -3.49
CA THR A 583 -19.04 -41.38 -4.62
C THR A 583 -20.41 -40.76 -4.37
N GLY A 584 -21.03 -40.23 -5.43
CA GLY A 584 -22.38 -39.69 -5.36
C GLY A 584 -22.96 -39.43 -6.74
N LYS A 585 -24.21 -38.98 -6.75
CA LYS A 585 -24.85 -38.49 -7.97
C LYS A 585 -24.46 -37.04 -8.19
N ALA A 586 -23.96 -36.74 -9.38
CA ALA A 586 -23.62 -35.41 -9.82
C ALA A 586 -24.83 -34.48 -9.67
N ILE A 587 -24.59 -33.29 -9.13
CA ILE A 587 -25.57 -32.20 -9.07
C ILE A 587 -24.93 -31.03 -9.81
N LEU A 588 -25.52 -30.66 -10.95
CA LEU A 588 -25.06 -29.48 -11.68
C LEU A 588 -25.63 -28.23 -11.01
N ASP A 589 -24.77 -27.23 -10.78
CA ASP A 589 -25.15 -25.96 -10.16
C ASP A 589 -24.87 -24.80 -11.12
N LYS A 590 -25.57 -23.69 -10.92
CA LYS A 590 -25.33 -22.46 -11.67
C LYS A 590 -24.43 -21.52 -10.88
N MET A 591 -23.49 -20.90 -11.56
CA MET A 591 -22.77 -19.76 -11.02
C MET A 591 -23.57 -18.50 -11.34
N THR A 592 -24.05 -17.79 -10.32
CA THR A 592 -24.65 -16.46 -10.50
C THR A 592 -23.54 -15.42 -10.39
N THR A 593 -23.31 -14.65 -11.46
CA THR A 593 -22.44 -13.47 -11.43
C THR A 593 -23.29 -12.21 -11.29
N GLU A 594 -22.85 -11.31 -10.41
CA GLU A 594 -23.42 -9.98 -10.26
C GLU A 594 -22.53 -8.98 -11.01
N THR A 595 -23.11 -8.23 -11.95
CA THR A 595 -22.41 -7.19 -12.71
C THR A 595 -23.14 -5.87 -12.55
N LEU A 596 -22.39 -4.77 -12.53
CA LEU A 596 -22.97 -3.43 -12.51
C LEU A 596 -23.25 -2.98 -13.94
N LYS A 597 -24.44 -2.43 -14.19
CA LYS A 597 -24.77 -1.79 -15.47
C LYS A 597 -25.52 -0.50 -15.26
N PHE A 598 -25.34 0.44 -16.19
CA PHE A 598 -26.24 1.59 -16.27
C PHE A 598 -27.64 1.12 -16.68
N LYS A 599 -28.66 1.70 -16.04
CA LYS A 599 -30.06 1.49 -16.41
C LYS A 599 -30.25 1.88 -17.87
N ALA A 600 -31.00 1.07 -18.62
CA ALA A 600 -31.35 1.39 -20.00
C ALA A 600 -32.18 2.69 -20.11
N ASN A 601 -33.01 2.98 -19.11
CA ASN A 601 -33.88 4.16 -19.06
C ASN A 601 -33.75 4.86 -17.70
N PRO A 602 -32.66 5.60 -17.44
CA PRO A 602 -32.52 6.37 -16.20
C PRO A 602 -33.47 7.58 -16.23
N SER A 603 -34.04 7.91 -15.08
CA SER A 603 -34.76 9.17 -14.88
C SER A 603 -33.83 10.38 -15.08
N PRO A 604 -34.38 11.58 -15.38
CA PRO A 604 -33.56 12.79 -15.52
C PRO A 604 -32.72 13.11 -14.27
N ALA A 605 -33.23 12.78 -13.07
CA ALA A 605 -32.50 12.97 -11.82
C ALA A 605 -31.31 12.02 -11.68
N GLU A 606 -31.51 10.72 -12.01
CA GLU A 606 -30.44 9.72 -12.01
C GLU A 606 -29.35 10.08 -13.03
N LEU A 607 -29.74 10.49 -14.24
CA LEU A 607 -28.78 10.87 -15.28
C LEU A 607 -27.98 12.12 -14.89
N LYS A 608 -28.62 13.11 -14.26
CA LYS A 608 -27.95 14.29 -13.74
C LYS A 608 -26.91 13.91 -12.68
N LEU A 609 -27.31 13.14 -11.66
CA LEU A 609 -26.41 12.75 -10.57
C LEU A 609 -25.27 11.85 -11.07
N GLN A 610 -25.56 10.95 -12.01
CA GLN A 610 -24.55 10.13 -12.69
C GLN A 610 -23.52 11.00 -13.41
N SER A 611 -23.97 12.00 -14.17
CA SER A 611 -23.07 12.91 -14.88
C SER A 611 -22.18 13.67 -13.89
N GLN A 612 -22.76 14.19 -12.80
CA GLN A 612 -22.01 14.88 -11.76
C GLN A 612 -20.96 13.96 -11.11
N TRP A 613 -21.33 12.71 -10.80
CA TRP A 613 -20.44 11.71 -10.23
C TRP A 613 -19.27 11.36 -11.17
N LEU A 614 -19.57 10.99 -12.41
CA LEU A 614 -18.58 10.48 -13.37
C LEU A 614 -17.73 11.57 -14.02
N THR A 615 -18.15 12.84 -13.99
CA THR A 615 -17.39 13.95 -14.63
C THR A 615 -16.87 14.99 -13.64
N GLY A 616 -17.34 14.97 -12.40
CA GLY A 616 -16.99 15.99 -11.40
C GLY A 616 -17.56 17.39 -11.70
N LYS A 617 -18.37 17.54 -12.75
CA LYS A 617 -19.02 18.81 -13.12
C LYS A 617 -20.26 19.04 -12.26
N LYS A 618 -20.49 20.29 -11.90
CA LYS A 618 -21.63 20.73 -11.07
C LYS A 618 -22.90 20.83 -11.91
#